data_AF-A0A3B5MFR2-F1
#
_entry.id   AF-A0A3B5MFR2-F1
#
_cell.length_a   1.000
_cell.length_b   1.000
_cell.length_c   1.000
_cell.angle_alpha   90.00
_cell.angle_beta   90.00
_cell.angle_gamma   90.00
#
_symmetry.space_group_name_H-M   'P 1'
#
loop_
_entity.id
_entity.type
_entity.pdbx_description
1 polymer ?
#
loop_
_entity_poly.entity_id
_entity_poly.type
_entity_poly.pdbx_seq_one_letter_code
_entity_poly.pdbx_strand_id
1 'polypeptide(L)'
;AFDDGTVRALWISERSPGRHVELHAGYIGVTVIIRQLGRYLTLAVRIPEELAQAYDDTQDLQLCLNGCPSSERIDQTQAYPHGATHVFAMDGAKERCSEQLEVLDIYFHSCVFDLLTTGDANFTLAAHSAQKDMESLHPHRDRWRIYPRGSAASYFHSDSQLIKKLALLLLCALK
;
A
#
# COMPACT_ATOMS: atom_id res chain seq x y z
N ALA A 1 -14.05 -17.49 -18.83
CA ALA A 1 -14.82 -16.52 -19.61
C ALA A 1 -16.25 -16.49 -19.08
N PHE A 2 -16.84 -15.31 -18.96
CA PHE A 2 -18.29 -15.14 -19.00
C PHE A 2 -18.58 -14.11 -20.09
N ASP A 3 -19.16 -14.60 -21.19
CA ASP A 3 -19.67 -13.81 -22.31
C ASP A 3 -21.11 -14.29 -22.51
N ASP A 4 -22.07 -13.38 -22.38
CA ASP A 4 -23.39 -13.53 -22.99
C ASP A 4 -23.97 -12.14 -23.33
N GLY A 5 -23.65 -11.69 -24.54
CA GLY A 5 -24.66 -11.15 -25.46
C GLY A 5 -25.36 -9.83 -25.16
N THR A 6 -25.09 -9.15 -24.04
CA THR A 6 -25.82 -7.93 -23.66
C THR A 6 -24.82 -6.87 -23.23
N VAL A 7 -25.07 -5.58 -23.57
CA VAL A 7 -24.24 -4.39 -23.24
C VAL A 7 -23.48 -4.66 -21.94
N ARG A 8 -22.17 -4.93 -22.04
CA ARG A 8 -21.44 -5.73 -21.04
C ARG A 8 -21.51 -5.06 -19.67
N ALA A 9 -22.47 -5.49 -18.85
CA ALA A 9 -22.61 -5.04 -17.48
C ALA A 9 -21.39 -5.50 -16.66
N LEU A 10 -20.96 -6.74 -16.91
CA LEU A 10 -19.78 -7.37 -16.34
C LEU A 10 -18.87 -7.85 -17.47
N TRP A 11 -17.57 -7.55 -17.39
CA TRP A 11 -16.59 -8.10 -18.32
C TRP A 11 -15.22 -8.28 -17.68
N ILE A 12 -14.44 -9.15 -18.30
CA ILE A 12 -13.05 -9.43 -17.91
C ILE A 12 -12.17 -9.03 -19.09
N SER A 13 -11.14 -8.23 -18.83
CA SER A 13 -10.12 -7.88 -19.81
C SER A 13 -8.76 -8.38 -19.35
N GLU A 14 -8.18 -9.27 -20.13
CA GLU A 14 -6.80 -9.69 -19.96
C GLU A 14 -5.89 -8.64 -20.59
N ARG A 15 -5.03 -8.04 -19.78
CA ARG A 15 -4.09 -6.98 -20.19
C ARG A 15 -2.72 -7.59 -20.52
N SER A 16 -2.35 -8.63 -19.78
CA SER A 16 -1.15 -9.44 -20.02
C SER A 16 -1.48 -10.92 -19.83
N PRO A 17 -1.26 -11.77 -20.85
CA PRO A 17 -1.58 -13.20 -20.78
C PRO A 17 -1.08 -13.87 -19.51
N GLY A 18 -2.01 -14.43 -18.74
CA GLY A 18 -1.74 -15.16 -17.48
C GLY A 18 -1.12 -14.34 -16.35
N ARG A 19 -1.01 -13.01 -16.46
CA ARG A 19 -0.31 -12.17 -15.47
C ARG A 19 -1.05 -10.92 -15.02
N HIS A 20 -1.97 -10.39 -15.82
CA HIS A 20 -2.69 -9.18 -15.49
C HIS A 20 -4.09 -9.23 -16.09
N VAL A 21 -5.09 -9.27 -15.21
CA VAL A 21 -6.51 -9.25 -15.57
C VAL A 21 -7.22 -8.15 -14.81
N GLU A 22 -8.20 -7.55 -15.47
CA GLU A 22 -9.09 -6.57 -14.87
C GLU A 22 -10.52 -7.07 -15.00
N LEU A 23 -11.28 -7.03 -13.92
CA LEU A 23 -12.70 -7.35 -13.88
C LEU A 23 -13.46 -6.04 -13.69
N HIS A 24 -14.42 -5.81 -14.56
CA HIS A 24 -15.20 -4.59 -14.62
C HIS A 24 -16.66 -4.93 -14.47
N ALA A 25 -17.24 -4.60 -13.31
CA ALA A 25 -18.66 -4.68 -13.05
C ALA A 25 -19.25 -3.27 -13.19
N GLY A 26 -19.37 -2.81 -14.44
CA GLY A 26 -19.81 -1.46 -14.79
C GLY A 26 -21.19 -1.11 -14.24
N TYR A 27 -22.09 -2.09 -14.13
CA TYR A 27 -23.46 -1.89 -13.59
C TYR A 27 -23.49 -1.46 -12.12
N ILE A 28 -22.44 -1.75 -11.35
CA ILE A 28 -22.30 -1.35 -9.93
C ILE A 28 -21.06 -0.48 -9.71
N GLY A 29 -20.41 -0.01 -10.77
CA GLY A 29 -19.22 0.83 -10.65
C GLY A 29 -18.03 0.17 -9.95
N VAL A 30 -17.96 -1.17 -9.94
CA VAL A 30 -16.88 -1.92 -9.29
C VAL A 30 -15.81 -2.31 -10.32
N THR A 31 -14.55 -2.16 -9.93
CA THR A 31 -13.40 -2.59 -10.73
C THR A 31 -12.43 -3.35 -9.85
N VAL A 32 -11.95 -4.50 -10.32
CA VAL A 32 -10.96 -5.35 -9.64
C VAL A 32 -9.78 -5.54 -10.57
N ILE A 33 -8.57 -5.27 -10.09
CA ILE A 33 -7.33 -5.51 -10.83
C ILE A 33 -6.54 -6.59 -10.11
N ILE A 34 -6.12 -7.61 -10.84
CA ILE A 34 -5.31 -8.72 -10.34
C ILE A 34 -4.04 -8.80 -11.17
N ARG A 35 -2.88 -8.81 -10.50
CA ARG A 35 -1.59 -9.05 -11.16
C ARG A 35 -0.77 -10.12 -10.48
N GLN A 36 -0.04 -10.87 -11.26
CA GLN A 36 1.00 -11.78 -10.78
C GLN A 36 2.37 -11.10 -10.87
N LEU A 37 3.06 -11.00 -9.73
CA LEU A 37 4.41 -10.47 -9.61
C LEU A 37 5.29 -11.51 -8.92
N GLY A 38 6.18 -12.12 -9.69
CA GLY A 38 6.95 -13.28 -9.24
C GLY A 38 6.01 -14.42 -8.83
N ARG A 39 6.03 -14.76 -7.54
CA ARG A 39 5.22 -15.84 -6.95
C ARG A 39 3.97 -15.34 -6.22
N TYR A 40 3.73 -14.03 -6.19
CA TYR A 40 2.63 -13.42 -5.45
C TYR A 40 1.58 -12.84 -6.40
N LEU A 41 0.37 -12.69 -5.86
CA LEU A 41 -0.71 -11.95 -6.51
C LEU A 41 -0.92 -10.63 -5.79
N THR A 42 -1.07 -9.55 -6.56
CA THR A 42 -1.51 -8.24 -6.05
C THR A 42 -2.95 -8.01 -6.44
N LEU A 43 -3.70 -7.36 -5.55
CA LEU A 43 -5.11 -7.05 -5.72
C LEU A 43 -5.35 -5.55 -5.49
N ALA A 44 -6.04 -4.90 -6.41
CA ALA A 44 -6.58 -3.56 -6.20
C ALA A 44 -8.07 -3.55 -6.51
N VAL A 45 -8.86 -2.92 -5.64
CA VAL A 45 -10.32 -2.92 -5.74
C VAL A 45 -10.84 -1.50 -5.61
N ARG A 46 -11.72 -1.10 -6.54
CA ARG A 46 -12.51 0.12 -6.46
C ARG A 46 -13.98 -0.25 -6.31
N ILE A 47 -14.59 0.17 -5.21
CA ILE A 47 -16.01 -0.06 -4.89
C ILE A 47 -16.64 1.28 -4.50
N PRO A 48 -17.86 1.60 -4.97
CA PRO A 48 -18.63 2.71 -4.41
C PRO A 48 -18.82 2.57 -2.90
N GLU A 49 -18.75 3.68 -2.16
CA GLU A 49 -18.82 3.69 -0.68
C GLU A 49 -20.10 3.03 -0.15
N GLU A 50 -21.24 3.28 -0.79
CA GLU A 50 -22.54 2.68 -0.46
C GLU A 50 -22.53 1.16 -0.59
N LEU A 51 -21.84 0.62 -1.60
CA LEU A 51 -21.75 -0.83 -1.82
C LEU A 51 -20.70 -1.46 -0.90
N ALA A 52 -19.61 -0.75 -0.61
CA ALA A 52 -18.59 -1.22 0.32
C ALA A 52 -19.14 -1.34 1.76
N GLN A 53 -20.12 -0.51 2.12
CA GLN A 53 -20.77 -0.51 3.44
C GLN A 53 -22.03 -1.38 3.50
N ALA A 54 -22.52 -1.90 2.37
CA ALA A 54 -23.68 -2.78 2.30
C ALA A 54 -23.34 -4.23 2.65
N TYR A 55 -22.81 -4.46 3.85
CA TYR A 55 -22.54 -5.80 4.39
C TYR A 55 -23.42 -6.06 5.63
N ASP A 56 -23.70 -7.35 5.90
CA ASP A 56 -24.49 -7.78 7.06
C ASP A 56 -23.57 -8.02 8.27
N ASP A 57 -24.10 -7.81 9.47
CA ASP A 57 -23.40 -7.97 10.76
C ASP A 57 -23.01 -9.42 11.06
N THR A 58 -23.42 -10.38 10.22
CA THR A 58 -23.01 -11.80 10.27
C THR A 58 -21.69 -12.07 9.53
N GLN A 59 -21.15 -11.08 8.80
CA GLN A 59 -19.91 -11.18 8.03
C GLN A 59 -18.75 -10.50 8.77
N ASP A 60 -18.40 -11.05 9.94
CA ASP A 60 -17.56 -10.40 10.95
C ASP A 60 -16.15 -9.98 10.49
N LEU A 61 -15.61 -10.56 9.41
CA LEU A 61 -14.23 -10.31 8.97
C LEU A 61 -14.16 -9.75 7.54
N GLN A 62 -13.99 -8.43 7.45
CA GLN A 62 -13.77 -7.69 6.20
C GLN A 62 -12.44 -6.94 6.23
N LEU A 63 -11.36 -7.56 5.73
CA LEU A 63 -9.99 -6.99 5.81
C LEU A 63 -9.86 -5.63 5.11
N CYS A 64 -10.59 -5.42 4.00
CA CYS A 64 -10.55 -4.14 3.27
C CYS A 64 -11.25 -2.99 4.01
N LEU A 65 -12.14 -3.29 4.96
CA LEU A 65 -12.88 -2.30 5.75
C LEU A 65 -12.25 -2.11 7.12
N ASN A 66 -12.00 -3.21 7.82
CA ASN A 66 -11.61 -3.22 9.24
C ASN A 66 -10.11 -3.48 9.46
N GLY A 67 -9.37 -3.80 8.38
CA GLY A 67 -7.98 -4.20 8.47
C GLY A 67 -7.80 -5.60 9.06
N CYS A 68 -6.56 -5.96 9.35
CA CYS A 68 -6.23 -7.26 9.93
C CYS A 68 -6.54 -7.30 11.43
N PRO A 69 -7.04 -8.43 11.97
CA PRO A 69 -7.14 -8.67 13.41
C PRO A 69 -5.80 -8.45 14.10
N SER A 70 -5.81 -7.96 15.34
CA SER A 70 -4.58 -7.62 16.07
C SER A 70 -3.60 -8.78 16.21
N SER A 71 -4.08 -10.02 16.29
CA SER A 71 -3.25 -11.24 16.37
C SER A 71 -2.47 -11.53 15.08
N GLU A 72 -2.96 -11.04 13.94
CA GLU A 72 -2.35 -11.24 12.61
C GLU A 72 -1.43 -10.07 12.21
N ARG A 73 -1.33 -9.03 13.05
CA ARG A 73 -0.48 -7.87 12.78
C ARG A 73 0.96 -8.18 13.15
N ILE A 74 1.86 -8.00 12.20
CA ILE A 74 3.30 -8.17 12.41
C ILE A 74 3.83 -6.92 13.14
N ASP A 75 4.31 -7.11 14.36
CA ASP A 75 4.97 -6.07 15.15
C ASP A 75 6.45 -5.95 14.77
N GLN A 76 6.86 -4.76 14.32
CA GLN A 76 8.24 -4.49 13.90
C GLN A 76 9.26 -4.61 15.06
N THR A 77 8.79 -4.53 16.32
CA THR A 77 9.63 -4.57 17.51
C THR A 77 9.86 -5.99 18.04
N GLN A 78 8.97 -6.93 17.70
CA GLN A 78 9.14 -8.33 18.03
C GLN A 78 9.99 -8.95 16.94
N ALA A 79 11.23 -9.28 17.30
CA ALA A 79 12.23 -9.89 16.44
C ALA A 79 11.56 -10.84 15.42
N TYR A 80 11.69 -10.47 14.15
CA TYR A 80 11.23 -11.20 12.97
C TYR A 80 11.33 -12.70 13.21
N PRO A 81 10.29 -13.49 12.87
CA PRO A 81 10.20 -14.89 13.24
C PRO A 81 11.50 -15.60 12.95
N HIS A 82 12.09 -16.16 14.01
CA HIS A 82 13.38 -16.85 14.02
C HIS A 82 13.56 -17.70 12.75
N GLY A 83 14.32 -17.18 11.78
CA GLY A 83 14.57 -17.88 10.52
C GLY A 83 14.67 -17.00 9.26
N ALA A 84 14.09 -15.80 9.25
CA ALA A 84 14.31 -14.87 8.15
C ALA A 84 15.71 -14.24 8.28
N THR A 85 16.62 -14.58 7.37
CA THR A 85 17.88 -13.85 7.24
C THR A 85 17.53 -12.40 6.90
N HIS A 86 18.04 -11.44 7.66
CA HIS A 86 17.89 -10.02 7.35
C HIS A 86 18.64 -9.71 6.04
N VAL A 87 17.98 -9.91 4.90
CA VAL A 87 18.55 -9.61 3.58
C VAL A 87 18.68 -8.10 3.40
N PHE A 88 17.75 -7.32 3.95
CA PHE A 88 17.76 -5.86 3.89
C PHE A 88 17.93 -5.24 5.27
N ALA A 89 18.82 -4.24 5.36
CA ALA A 89 18.83 -3.27 6.45
C ALA A 89 17.79 -2.17 6.19
N MET A 90 17.36 -1.46 7.23
CA MET A 90 16.37 -0.37 7.14
C MET A 90 16.70 0.65 6.03
N ASP A 91 17.94 1.14 6.00
CA ASP A 91 18.34 2.17 5.03
C ASP A 91 18.44 1.60 3.60
N GLY A 92 18.93 0.37 3.45
CA GLY A 92 18.95 -0.32 2.16
C GLY A 92 17.55 -0.61 1.61
N ALA A 93 16.58 -0.95 2.48
CA ALA A 93 15.19 -1.11 2.07
C ALA A 93 14.57 0.21 1.59
N LYS A 94 14.83 1.32 2.31
CA LYS A 94 14.37 2.66 1.92
C LYS A 94 14.95 3.10 0.58
N GLU A 95 16.27 2.94 0.42
CA GLU A 95 16.96 3.25 -0.83
C GLU A 95 16.36 2.46 -1.99
N ARG A 96 16.21 1.15 -1.81
CA ARG A 96 15.63 0.26 -2.83
C ARG A 96 14.20 0.66 -3.22
N CYS A 97 13.36 0.99 -2.24
CA CYS A 97 11.99 1.43 -2.50
C CYS A 97 11.94 2.81 -3.18
N SER A 98 12.87 3.71 -2.86
CA SER A 98 12.92 5.06 -3.42
C SER A 98 13.22 5.09 -4.93
N GLU A 99 13.80 4.02 -5.48
CA GLU A 99 14.06 3.90 -6.93
C GLU A 99 12.77 3.93 -7.78
N GLN A 100 11.63 3.46 -7.24
CA GLN A 100 10.34 3.44 -7.96
C GLN A 100 9.24 4.23 -7.30
N LEU A 101 9.35 4.51 -5.99
CA LEU A 101 8.35 5.19 -5.18
C LEU A 101 8.96 6.48 -4.62
N GLU A 102 8.93 7.54 -5.42
CA GLU A 102 9.51 8.84 -5.06
C GLU A 102 8.74 9.54 -3.91
N VAL A 103 7.45 9.24 -3.77
CA VAL A 103 6.60 9.81 -2.73
C VAL A 103 6.62 8.89 -1.51
N LEU A 104 6.94 9.45 -0.34
CA LEU A 104 6.92 8.76 0.95
C LEU A 104 5.47 8.54 1.46
N ASP A 105 4.68 7.82 0.68
CA ASP A 105 3.29 7.50 0.94
C ASP A 105 3.12 6.09 1.53
N ILE A 106 1.86 5.63 1.62
CA ILE A 106 1.56 4.29 2.11
C ILE A 106 2.23 3.19 1.28
N TYR A 107 2.41 3.38 -0.03
CA TYR A 107 3.03 2.40 -0.91
C TYR A 107 4.53 2.34 -0.67
N PHE A 108 5.19 3.48 -0.45
CA PHE A 108 6.59 3.50 -0.03
C PHE A 108 6.78 2.76 1.30
N HIS A 109 5.95 3.05 2.30
CA HIS A 109 6.06 2.40 3.60
C HIS A 109 5.73 0.90 3.54
N SER A 110 4.75 0.50 2.73
CA SER A 110 4.44 -0.92 2.46
C SER A 110 5.65 -1.62 1.83
N CYS A 111 6.27 -1.01 0.81
CA CYS A 111 7.47 -1.56 0.17
C CYS A 111 8.58 -1.81 1.20
N VAL A 112 8.89 -0.81 2.03
CA VAL A 112 9.96 -0.94 3.04
C VAL A 112 9.63 -2.06 4.01
N PHE A 113 8.39 -2.11 4.51
CA PHE A 113 7.94 -3.16 5.40
C PHE A 113 8.05 -4.56 4.77
N ASP A 114 7.60 -4.72 3.53
CA ASP A 114 7.63 -6.00 2.82
C ASP A 114 9.07 -6.46 2.55
N LEU A 115 9.98 -5.55 2.18
CA LEU A 115 11.40 -5.89 1.99
C LEU A 115 12.05 -6.36 3.30
N LEU A 116 11.74 -5.71 4.43
CA LEU A 116 12.30 -6.06 5.73
C LEU A 116 11.75 -7.38 6.27
N THR A 117 10.48 -7.67 6.00
CA THR A 117 9.80 -8.87 6.51
C THR A 117 10.01 -10.10 5.64
N THR A 118 10.15 -9.93 4.32
CA THR A 118 10.23 -11.04 3.36
C THR A 118 11.63 -11.25 2.78
N GLY A 119 12.45 -10.20 2.71
CA GLY A 119 13.73 -10.21 1.99
C GLY A 119 13.59 -10.28 0.46
N ASP A 120 12.39 -10.15 -0.10
CA ASP A 120 12.14 -10.35 -1.54
C ASP A 120 12.00 -9.00 -2.27
N ALA A 121 12.97 -8.67 -3.13
CA ALA A 121 13.00 -7.43 -3.89
C ALA A 121 11.82 -7.24 -4.87
N ASN A 122 11.04 -8.29 -5.16
CA ASN A 122 9.84 -8.17 -5.99
C ASN A 122 8.76 -7.30 -5.33
N PHE A 123 8.80 -7.12 -4.01
CA PHE A 123 7.85 -6.25 -3.32
C PHE A 123 8.02 -4.77 -3.67
N THR A 124 9.16 -4.34 -4.19
CA THR A 124 9.31 -3.00 -4.79
C THR A 124 8.40 -2.84 -6.01
N LEU A 125 8.38 -3.83 -6.89
CA LEU A 125 7.48 -3.84 -8.06
C LEU A 125 6.02 -3.99 -7.64
N ALA A 126 5.73 -4.75 -6.59
CA ALA A 126 4.37 -4.91 -6.06
C ALA A 126 3.80 -3.59 -5.54
N ALA A 127 4.55 -2.89 -4.70
CA ALA A 127 4.15 -1.60 -4.16
C ALA A 127 4.01 -0.53 -5.27
N HIS A 128 4.95 -0.47 -6.21
CA HIS A 128 4.84 0.43 -7.38
C HIS A 128 3.60 0.10 -8.23
N SER A 129 3.34 -1.18 -8.52
CA SER A 129 2.15 -1.59 -9.28
C SER A 129 0.85 -1.24 -8.56
N ALA A 130 0.81 -1.39 -7.23
CA ALA A 130 -0.35 -1.01 -6.42
C ALA A 130 -0.61 0.49 -6.43
N GLN A 131 0.44 1.32 -6.43
CA GLN A 131 0.32 2.77 -6.59
C GLN A 131 -0.26 3.12 -7.97
N LYS A 132 0.23 2.47 -9.04
CA LYS A 132 -0.31 2.66 -10.41
C LYS A 132 -1.75 2.19 -10.55
N ASP A 133 -2.14 1.13 -9.85
CA ASP A 133 -3.55 0.73 -9.81
C ASP A 133 -4.43 1.78 -9.18
N MET A 134 -4.01 2.31 -8.04
CA MET A 134 -4.75 3.35 -7.35
C MET A 134 -4.89 4.61 -8.21
N GLU A 135 -3.80 5.04 -8.87
CA GLU A 135 -3.79 6.14 -9.83
C GLU A 135 -4.79 5.91 -10.96
N SER A 136 -4.83 4.69 -11.52
CA SER A 136 -5.73 4.34 -12.63
C SER A 136 -7.20 4.25 -12.21
N LEU A 137 -7.47 3.77 -11.00
CA LEU A 137 -8.80 3.58 -10.46
C LEU A 137 -9.42 4.91 -9.97
N HIS A 138 -8.58 5.88 -9.59
CA HIS A 138 -9.02 7.13 -8.99
C HIS A 138 -8.43 8.34 -9.75
N PRO A 139 -9.05 8.76 -10.87
CA PRO A 139 -8.54 9.86 -11.69
C PRO A 139 -8.54 11.23 -10.96
N HIS A 140 -9.37 11.38 -9.93
CA HIS A 140 -9.49 12.60 -9.12
C HIS A 140 -8.58 12.53 -7.89
N ARG A 141 -7.35 13.02 -8.04
CA ARG A 141 -6.31 13.03 -6.98
C ARG A 141 -6.75 13.76 -5.71
N ASP A 142 -7.56 14.79 -5.85
CA ASP A 142 -8.14 15.59 -4.76
C ASP A 142 -9.06 14.77 -3.83
N ARG A 143 -9.59 13.64 -4.32
CA ARG A 143 -10.47 12.75 -3.57
C ARG A 143 -9.74 11.57 -2.91
N TRP A 144 -8.42 11.45 -3.07
CA TRP A 144 -7.67 10.35 -2.50
C TRP A 144 -7.64 10.46 -0.97
N ARG A 145 -8.27 9.50 -0.28
CA ARG A 145 -8.26 9.41 1.20
C ARG A 145 -7.05 8.65 1.75
N ILE A 146 -6.06 8.34 0.90
CA ILE A 146 -4.90 7.48 1.21
C ILE A 146 -3.96 8.14 2.23
N TYR A 147 -3.94 9.47 2.28
CA TYR A 147 -3.16 10.23 3.23
C TYR A 147 -4.06 10.63 4.39
N PRO A 148 -3.82 10.13 5.62
CA PRO A 148 -4.39 10.74 6.81
C PRO A 148 -4.07 12.24 6.77
N ARG A 149 -5.08 13.10 6.96
CA ARG A 149 -4.85 14.51 7.29
C ARG A 149 -4.07 14.56 8.61
N GLY A 150 -2.74 14.54 8.54
CA GLY A 150 -1.86 14.66 9.72
C GLY A 150 -0.60 13.80 9.76
N SER A 151 -0.42 12.78 8.90
CA SER A 151 0.76 11.88 9.00
C SER A 151 2.05 12.44 8.38
N ALA A 152 1.96 13.52 7.59
CA ALA A 152 3.16 14.26 7.16
C ALA A 152 3.82 15.06 8.30
N ALA A 153 3.14 15.27 9.43
CA ALA A 153 3.64 16.10 10.54
C ALA A 153 4.48 15.31 11.56
N SER A 154 4.38 13.98 11.60
CA SER A 154 5.05 13.15 12.62
C SER A 154 6.48 12.73 12.25
N TYR A 155 6.84 12.67 10.96
CA TYR A 155 8.22 12.36 10.55
C TYR A 155 9.18 13.55 10.70
N PHE A 156 8.69 14.79 10.63
CA PHE A 156 9.52 16.00 10.82
C PHE A 156 9.68 16.44 12.28
N HIS A 157 9.01 15.78 13.24
CA HIS A 157 9.11 16.19 14.65
C HIS A 157 10.43 15.73 15.30
N SER A 158 11.02 14.62 14.85
CA SER A 158 12.23 14.07 15.46
C SER A 158 13.49 14.87 15.10
N ASP A 159 13.63 15.34 13.85
CA ASP A 159 14.77 16.16 13.42
C ASP A 159 14.68 17.61 13.90
N SER A 160 13.48 18.18 14.01
CA SER A 160 13.28 19.55 14.50
C SER A 160 13.76 19.72 15.96
N GLN A 161 13.62 18.68 16.79
CA GLN A 161 14.09 18.71 18.18
C GLN A 161 15.62 18.69 18.28
N LEU A 162 16.31 17.95 17.41
CA LEU A 162 17.77 17.87 17.40
C LEU A 162 18.39 19.19 16.95
N ILE A 163 17.82 19.82 15.91
CA ILE A 163 18.26 21.11 15.39
C ILE A 163 18.05 22.23 16.42
N LYS A 164 16.92 22.23 17.14
CA LYS A 164 16.67 23.19 18.23
C LYS A 164 17.65 23.01 19.39
N LYS A 165 17.99 21.76 19.76
CA LYS A 165 18.99 21.48 20.80
C LYS A 165 20.39 21.92 20.39
N LEU A 166 20.81 21.66 19.15
CA LEU A 166 22.10 22.12 18.64
C LEU A 166 22.19 23.64 18.56
N ALA A 167 21.13 24.31 18.09
CA ALA A 167 21.06 25.77 18.05
C ALA A 167 21.16 26.37 19.46
N LEU A 168 20.47 25.79 20.44
CA LEU A 168 20.54 26.24 21.84
C LEU A 168 21.94 26.03 22.44
N LEU A 169 22.58 24.88 22.17
CA LEU A 169 23.95 24.61 22.63
C LEU A 169 24.97 25.58 22.01
N LEU A 170 24.84 25.89 20.72
CA LEU A 170 25.69 26.87 20.03
C LEU A 170 25.47 28.29 20.58
N LEU A 171 24.23 28.68 20.86
CA LEU A 171 23.90 29.97 21.49
C LEU A 171 24.44 30.09 22.92
N CYS A 172 24.46 28.98 23.68
CA CYS A 172 25.04 28.95 25.02
C CYS A 172 26.58 28.96 25.02
N ALA A 173 27.23 28.46 23.97
CA ALA A 173 28.69 28.45 23.86
C ALA A 173 29.27 29.79 23.37
N LEU A 174 28.42 30.70 22.87
CA LEU A 174 28.79 32.03 22.35
C LEU A 174 28.55 33.17 23.36
N LYS A 175 28.34 32.84 24.65
CA LYS A 175 28.10 33.82 25.71
C LYS A 175 29.05 33.66 26.88
#